data_AF-A0A0M7LNW6-F1
#
_entry.id   AF-A0A0M7LNW6-F1
#
_cell.length_a   1.000
_cell.length_b   1.000
_cell.length_c   1.000
_cell.angle_alpha   90.00
_cell.angle_beta   90.00
_cell.angle_gamma   90.00
#
_symmetry.space_group_name_H-M   'P 1'
#
loop_
_entity.id
_entity.type
_entity.pdbx_description
1 polymer ?
#
loop_
_entity_poly.entity_id
_entity_poly.type
_entity_poly.pdbx_seq_one_letter_code
_entity_poly.pdbx_strand_id
1 'polypeptide(L)'
;MMPITPAPPVDWNRVFLTLRGEGYTMHDVAAYTGIPRVTMIGWSQGAEPRHQDGETIIRFWSEATQLPREALPTRPPEMFASRLAQSRS
;
A
#
# COMPACT_ATOMS: atom_id res chain seq x y z
N MET A 1 6.91 10.11 28.94
CA MET A 1 7.33 9.16 27.88
C MET A 1 6.25 9.20 26.82
N MET A 2 6.47 9.83 25.66
CA MET A 2 5.49 9.78 24.57
C MET A 2 5.52 8.38 23.98
N PRO A 3 4.38 7.67 23.86
CA PRO A 3 4.34 6.44 23.10
C PRO A 3 4.69 6.81 21.66
N ILE A 4 5.80 6.27 21.15
CA ILE A 4 6.06 6.18 19.72
C ILE A 4 5.05 5.18 19.18
N THR A 5 3.83 5.65 18.90
CA THR A 5 2.84 4.85 18.18
C THR A 5 3.42 4.64 16.78
N PRO A 6 3.73 3.40 16.38
CA PRO A 6 4.21 3.15 15.03
C PRO A 6 3.14 3.64 14.04
N ALA A 7 3.58 4.30 12.97
CA ALA A 7 2.67 4.69 11.91
C ALA A 7 1.89 3.46 11.44
N PRO A 8 0.56 3.58 11.20
CA PRO A 8 -0.23 2.45 10.73
C PRO A 8 0.36 1.88 9.43
N PRO A 9 0.37 0.55 9.26
CA PRO A 9 1.02 -0.08 8.11
C PRO A 9 0.34 0.33 6.81
N VAL A 10 1.15 0.51 5.76
CA VAL A 10 0.66 0.91 4.44
C VAL A 10 -0.22 -0.21 3.86
N ASP A 11 -1.30 0.19 3.20
CA ASP A 11 -2.16 -0.68 2.40
C ASP A 11 -1.65 -0.71 0.95
N TRP A 12 -0.67 -1.59 0.70
CA TRP A 12 -0.08 -1.76 -0.63
C TRP A 12 -1.09 -2.15 -1.70
N ASN A 13 -2.14 -2.89 -1.34
CA ASN A 13 -3.19 -3.23 -2.29
C ASN A 13 -3.90 -1.97 -2.79
N ARG A 14 -4.30 -1.09 -1.88
CA ARG A 14 -4.90 0.20 -2.25
C ARG A 14 -3.94 1.11 -2.98
N VAL A 15 -2.66 1.15 -2.62
CA VAL A 15 -1.64 1.90 -3.37
C VAL A 15 -1.63 1.49 -4.84
N PHE A 16 -1.59 0.18 -5.14
CA PHE A 16 -1.61 -0.32 -6.52
C PHE A 16 -2.95 -0.10 -7.22
N LEU A 17 -4.07 -0.16 -6.50
CA LEU A 17 -5.39 0.16 -7.05
C LEU A 17 -5.51 1.64 -7.43
N THR A 18 -4.98 2.55 -6.61
CA THR A 18 -4.93 3.98 -6.94
C THR A 18 -4.07 4.21 -8.18
N LEU A 19 -2.89 3.61 -8.26
CA LEU A 19 -2.03 3.70 -9.45
C LEU A 19 -2.73 3.20 -10.71
N ARG A 20 -3.52 2.12 -10.61
CA ARG A 20 -4.37 1.63 -11.70
C ARG A 20 -5.46 2.64 -12.09
N GLY A 21 -6.03 3.37 -11.13
CA GLY A 21 -6.99 4.46 -11.37
C GLY A 21 -6.36 5.63 -12.14
N GLU A 22 -5.09 5.94 -11.85
CA GLU A 22 -4.28 6.95 -12.57
C GLU A 22 -3.80 6.47 -13.95
N GLY A 23 -4.13 5.23 -14.35
CA GLY A 23 -3.78 4.67 -15.66
C GLY A 23 -2.47 3.87 -15.69
N TYR A 24 -1.76 3.73 -14.56
CA TYR A 24 -0.53 2.93 -14.48
C TYR A 24 -0.85 1.45 -14.22
N THR A 25 -0.41 0.58 -15.11
CA THR A 25 -0.48 -0.86 -14.86
C THR A 25 0.67 -1.30 -13.96
N MET A 26 0.55 -2.45 -13.28
CA MET A 26 1.68 -3.04 -12.55
C MET A 26 2.90 -3.31 -13.44
N HIS A 27 2.69 -3.49 -14.75
CA HIS A 27 3.80 -3.63 -15.69
C HIS A 27 4.55 -2.29 -15.83
N ASP A 28 3.84 -1.18 -15.95
CA ASP A 28 4.44 0.15 -16.03
C ASP A 28 5.17 0.49 -14.74
N VAL A 29 4.55 0.22 -13.58
CA VAL A 29 5.20 0.41 -12.27
C VAL A 29 6.49 -0.41 -12.17
N ALA A 30 6.50 -1.67 -12.65
CA ALA A 30 7.70 -2.49 -12.68
C ALA A 30 8.79 -1.91 -13.60
N ALA A 31 8.40 -1.38 -14.76
CA ALA A 31 9.31 -0.73 -15.69
C ALA A 31 9.94 0.55 -15.10
N TYR A 32 9.17 1.37 -14.39
CA TYR A 32 9.66 2.62 -13.79
C TYR A 32 10.47 2.42 -12.51
N THR A 33 10.11 1.43 -11.69
CA THR A 33 10.75 1.21 -10.38
C THR A 33 11.86 0.16 -10.40
N GLY A 34 11.94 -0.65 -11.47
CA GLY A 34 12.85 -1.80 -11.53
C GLY A 34 12.47 -2.95 -10.60
N ILE A 35 11.35 -2.84 -9.90
CA ILE A 35 10.87 -3.87 -8.97
C ILE A 35 10.10 -4.94 -9.76
N PRO A 36 10.37 -6.25 -9.56
CA PRO A 36 9.62 -7.30 -10.23
C PRO A 36 8.13 -7.31 -9.85
N ARG A 37 7.26 -7.51 -10.85
CA ARG A 37 5.81 -7.62 -10.64
C ARG A 37 5.42 -8.69 -9.61
N VAL A 38 6.12 -9.83 -9.59
CA VAL A 38 5.89 -10.91 -8.62
C VAL A 38 6.06 -10.43 -7.17
N THR A 39 7.02 -9.55 -6.94
CA THR A 39 7.28 -8.94 -5.62
C THR A 39 6.13 -8.01 -5.23
N MET A 40 5.66 -7.18 -6.15
CA MET A 40 4.51 -6.30 -5.94
C MET A 40 3.22 -7.08 -5.65
N ILE A 41 3.02 -8.22 -6.33
CA ILE A 41 1.88 -9.11 -6.05
C ILE A 41 1.95 -9.61 -4.59
N GLY A 42 3.13 -10.02 -4.13
CA GLY A 42 3.33 -10.40 -2.73
C GLY A 42 2.93 -9.29 -1.75
N TRP A 43 3.31 -8.04 -2.03
CA TRP A 43 2.93 -6.90 -1.17
C TRP A 43 1.44 -6.61 -1.19
N SER A 44 0.80 -6.72 -2.36
CA SER A 44 -0.65 -6.56 -2.48
C SER A 44 -1.46 -7.63 -1.71
N GLN A 45 -0.81 -8.75 -1.35
CA GLN A 45 -1.38 -9.85 -0.56
C GLN A 45 -1.03 -9.74 0.94
N GLY A 46 -0.33 -8.68 1.35
CA GLY A 46 -0.04 -8.38 2.75
C GLY A 46 1.41 -8.57 3.19
N ALA A 47 2.33 -8.92 2.27
CA ALA A 47 3.76 -8.87 2.58
C ALA A 47 4.26 -7.42 2.69
N GLU A 48 5.27 -7.19 3.52
CA GLU A 48 5.89 -5.87 3.69
C GLU A 48 7.11 -5.75 2.77
N PRO A 49 7.23 -4.68 1.96
CA PRO A 49 8.44 -4.40 1.20
C PRO A 49 9.62 -4.08 2.12
N ARG A 50 10.83 -4.23 1.59
CA ARG A 50 12.01 -3.62 2.20
C ARG A 50 11.86 -2.10 2.16
N HIS A 51 12.45 -1.41 3.14
CA HIS A 51 12.33 0.04 3.26
C HIS A 51 12.63 0.77 1.94
N GLN A 52 13.73 0.42 1.26
CA GLN A 52 14.11 1.02 -0.02
C GLN A 52 13.07 0.79 -1.13
N ASP A 53 12.54 -0.43 -1.25
CA ASP A 53 11.58 -0.77 -2.29
C ASP A 53 10.22 -0.09 -2.03
N GLY A 54 9.81 -0.05 -0.76
CA GLY A 54 8.60 0.62 -0.31
C GLY A 54 8.67 2.13 -0.57
N GLU A 55 9.77 2.78 -0.21
CA GLU A 55 10.00 4.21 -0.48
C GLU A 55 9.96 4.51 -1.99
N THR A 56 10.51 3.62 -2.82
CA THR A 56 10.48 3.78 -4.28
C THR A 56 9.04 3.79 -4.81
N ILE A 57 8.20 2.86 -4.35
CA ILE A 57 6.78 2.79 -4.74
C ILE A 57 6.00 4.00 -4.18
N ILE A 58 6.27 4.40 -2.94
CA ILE A 58 5.62 5.56 -2.30
C ILE A 58 5.91 6.83 -3.07
N ARG A 59 7.17 7.03 -3.47
CA ARG A 59 7.56 8.17 -4.30
C ARG A 59 6.82 8.15 -5.63
N PHE A 60 6.79 7.00 -6.31
CA PHE A 60 6.07 6.86 -7.57
C PHE A 60 4.56 7.16 -7.40
N TRP A 61 3.94 6.66 -6.34
CA TRP A 61 2.54 6.94 -6.01
C TRP A 61 2.30 8.43 -5.75
N SER A 62 3.19 9.09 -5.01
CA SER A 62 3.10 10.53 -4.73
C SER A 62 3.22 11.35 -6.02
N GLU A 63 4.14 10.98 -6.91
CA GLU A 63 4.30 11.62 -8.22
C GLU A 63 3.09 11.35 -9.14
N ALA A 64 2.54 10.14 -9.15
CA ALA A 64 1.38 9.79 -9.98
C ALA A 64 0.08 10.48 -9.53
N THR A 65 -0.14 10.56 -8.21
CA THR A 65 -1.39 11.11 -7.63
C THR A 65 -1.30 12.61 -7.29
N GLN A 66 -0.09 13.18 -7.32
CA GLN A 66 0.21 14.54 -6.82
C GLN A 66 -0.20 14.72 -5.35
N LEU A 67 -0.23 13.63 -4.57
CA LEU A 67 -0.56 13.64 -3.15
C LEU A 67 0.68 13.44 -2.28
N PRO A 68 0.73 14.03 -1.08
CA PRO A 68 1.83 13.83 -0.16
C PRO A 68 1.79 12.42 0.45
N ARG A 69 2.93 11.91 0.94
CA ARG A 69 3.03 10.56 1.51
C ARG A 69 2.09 10.34 2.70
N GLU A 70 1.71 11.39 3.41
CA GLU A 70 0.78 11.35 4.54
C GLU A 70 -0.63 10.96 4.12
N ALA A 71 -0.96 11.11 2.83
CA ALA A 71 -2.20 10.67 2.23
C ALA A 71 -2.16 9.21 1.73
N LEU A 72 -1.07 8.48 1.98
CA LEU A 72 -0.96 7.08 1.60
C LEU A 72 -2.13 6.28 2.20
N PRO A 73 -2.69 5.34 1.44
CA PRO A 73 -3.62 4.37 1.99
C PRO A 73 -2.95 3.61 3.14
N THR A 74 -3.49 3.77 4.35
CA THR A 74 -3.06 2.99 5.52
C THR A 74 -4.13 1.95 5.83
N ARG A 75 -3.72 0.78 6.32
CA ARG A 75 -4.68 -0.21 6.80
C ARG A 75 -5.27 0.34 8.10
N PRO A 76 -6.60 0.61 8.18
CA PRO A 76 -7.21 0.92 9.46
C PRO A 76 -6.96 -0.28 10.39
N PRO A 77 -6.69 -0.06 11.69
CA PRO A 77 -6.43 -1.15 12.63
C PRO A 77 -7.59 -2.16 12.75
N GLU A 78 -8.78 -1.87 12.18
CA GLU A 78 -9.99 -2.61 12.47
C GLU A 78 -10.85 -2.83 11.21
N MET A 79 -10.51 -3.86 10.43
CA MET A 79 -11.45 -4.50 9.48
C MET A 79 -11.34 -6.03 9.50
N PHE A 80 -10.89 -6.61 10.61
CA PHE A 80 -11.11 -8.04 10.92
C PHE A 80 -12.28 -8.27 11.89
N ALA A 81 -12.66 -7.27 12.71
CA ALA A 81 -13.72 -7.39 13.70
C ALA A 81 -15.14 -7.52 13.09
N SER A 82 -15.40 -6.88 11.96
CA SER A 82 -16.76 -6.81 11.38
C SER A 82 -17.23 -8.09 10.69
N ARG A 83 -16.35 -9.07 10.46
CA ARG A 83 -16.73 -10.38 9.89
C ARG A 83 -17.20 -11.38 10.95
N LEU A 84 -16.76 -11.23 12.20
CA LEU A 84 -17.15 -12.09 13.32
C LEU A 84 -18.50 -11.68 13.93
N ALA A 85 -18.91 -10.41 13.77
CA ALA A 85 -20.20 -9.91 14.26
C ALA A 85 -21.41 -10.34 13.42
N GLN A 86 -21.22 -10.70 12.14
CA GLN A 86 -22.33 -11.07 11.23
C GLN A 86 -22.67 -12.56 11.21
N SER A 87 -21.89 -13.44 11.87
CA SER A 87 -22.19 -14.89 11.93
C SER A 87 -22.94 -15.31 13.19
N ARG A 88 -23.50 -14.35 13.95
CA ARG A 88 -24.30 -14.60 15.16
C ARG A 88 -25.66 -13.90 15.12
N SER A 89 -26.39 -14.01 14.01
CA SER A 89 -27.82 -13.66 13.94
C SER A 89 -28.59 -14.79 13.27
#